data_AF-K5BAP6-F1
#
_entry.id   AF-K5BAP6-F1
#
_cell.length_a   1.000
_cell.length_b   1.000
_cell.length_c   1.000
_cell.angle_alpha   90.00
_cell.angle_beta   90.00
_cell.angle_gamma   90.00
#
_symmetry.space_group_name_H-M   'P 1'
#
loop_
_entity.id
_entity.type
_entity.pdbx_description
1 polymer ?
#
loop_
_entity_poly.entity_id
_entity_poly.type
_entity_poly.pdbx_seq_one_letter_code
_entity_poly.pdbx_strand_id
1 'polypeptide(L)'
;MAQKPVPNALTLELEPVVKQELRRHLDSEDLWYAHDYVPYDQGENFAFLGGKDWDPSQVTLPKDITDALEILLITKDNLPGYHREFVFSFILEEKWGRWIGRWTAEEQLHAIALRNYLVVTREVDPDANEAVRVKHMMKGYRPDGFTQIERLVFMALNERAFAVFTRNLEDRVTEPVLKRLIGRIAKDEERHEEFFSNIVSYLLETHRKETVAAIGLRAKELQIIGSDIDGFEDKVRNVEQAGIYGPEQLRQVVRDRITAWGVGDEPPLKQFVTS
;
A
#
# COMPACT_ATOMS: atom_id res chain seq x y z
N MET A 1 20.61 -2.79 26.13
CA MET A 1 20.13 -1.67 25.28
C MET A 1 19.84 -2.23 23.90
N ALA A 2 18.75 -1.83 23.26
CA ALA A 2 18.50 -2.23 21.87
C ALA A 2 19.63 -1.66 20.98
N GLN A 3 20.24 -2.50 20.14
CA GLN A 3 21.22 -2.03 19.16
C GLN A 3 20.47 -1.37 18.02
N LYS A 4 20.84 -0.12 17.70
CA LYS A 4 20.32 0.56 16.52
C LYS A 4 20.91 -0.09 15.26
N PRO A 5 20.14 -0.20 14.17
CA PRO A 5 20.69 -0.52 12.86
C PRO A 5 21.82 0.44 12.50
N VAL A 6 22.92 -0.09 11.98
CA VAL A 6 24.09 0.69 11.52
C VAL A 6 24.10 0.63 10.00
N PRO A 7 24.30 1.76 9.28
CA PRO A 7 24.30 1.74 7.83
C PRO A 7 25.42 0.85 7.29
N ASN A 8 25.07 -0.08 6.41
CA ASN A 8 26.03 -0.89 5.67
C ASN A 8 26.43 -0.18 4.36
N ALA A 9 27.28 -0.83 3.54
CA ALA A 9 27.76 -0.26 2.29
C ALA A 9 26.63 0.16 1.33
N LEU A 10 25.59 -0.69 1.18
CA LEU A 10 24.48 -0.40 0.27
C LEU A 10 23.61 0.77 0.78
N THR A 11 23.36 0.85 2.10
CA THR A 11 22.64 1.99 2.70
C THR A 11 23.35 3.31 2.41
N LEU A 12 24.69 3.34 2.50
CA LEU A 12 25.50 4.52 2.22
C LEU A 12 25.56 4.83 0.71
N GLU A 13 25.66 3.81 -0.13
CA GLU A 13 25.66 3.94 -1.60
C GLU A 13 24.37 4.58 -2.11
N LEU A 14 23.22 4.17 -1.56
CA LEU A 14 21.91 4.64 -2.01
C LEU A 14 21.52 6.03 -1.48
N GLU A 15 22.25 6.58 -0.51
CA GLU A 15 21.90 7.89 0.08
C GLU A 15 21.74 9.00 -0.99
N PRO A 16 22.69 9.22 -1.91
CA PRO A 16 22.54 10.30 -2.90
C PRO A 16 21.27 10.14 -3.77
N VAL A 17 20.87 8.90 -4.08
CA VAL A 17 19.65 8.59 -4.83
C VAL A 17 18.42 8.89 -3.99
N VAL A 18 18.37 8.42 -2.75
CA VAL A 18 17.28 8.71 -1.79
C VAL A 18 17.13 10.21 -1.56
N LYS A 19 18.24 10.94 -1.44
CA LYS A 19 18.24 12.40 -1.32
C LYS A 19 17.60 13.08 -2.52
N GLN A 20 17.93 12.63 -3.72
CA GLN A 20 17.38 13.17 -4.96
C GLN A 20 15.89 12.86 -5.11
N GLU A 21 15.50 11.60 -4.89
CA GLU A 21 14.11 11.17 -4.97
C GLU A 21 13.24 11.80 -3.89
N LEU A 22 13.76 11.94 -2.67
CA LEU A 22 13.06 12.66 -1.61
C LEU A 22 12.82 14.11 -2.00
N ARG A 23 13.81 14.78 -2.61
CA ARG A 23 13.63 16.14 -3.10
C ARG A 23 12.55 16.21 -4.19
N ARG A 24 12.59 15.31 -5.18
CA ARG A 24 11.56 15.23 -6.24
C ARG A 24 10.16 15.03 -5.65
N HIS A 25 10.03 14.12 -4.68
CA HIS A 25 8.76 13.86 -4.00
C HIS A 25 8.25 15.12 -3.29
N LEU A 26 9.10 15.79 -2.51
CA LEU A 26 8.72 17.01 -1.79
C LEU A 26 8.40 18.18 -2.73
N ASP A 27 9.20 18.38 -3.78
CA ASP A 27 9.03 19.51 -4.72
C ASP A 27 7.73 19.38 -5.56
N SER A 28 7.12 18.19 -5.60
CA SER A 28 5.88 17.90 -6.34
C SER A 28 4.68 17.65 -5.42
N GLU A 29 4.80 17.89 -4.13
CA GLU A 29 3.73 17.57 -3.17
C GLU A 29 2.46 18.41 -3.42
N ASP A 30 1.30 17.75 -3.35
CA ASP A 30 -0.01 18.39 -3.31
C ASP A 30 -0.70 17.92 -2.02
N LEU A 31 -0.51 18.70 -0.96
CA LEU A 31 -0.94 18.34 0.38
C LEU A 31 -2.46 18.19 0.47
N TRP A 32 -2.88 17.15 1.19
CA TRP A 32 -4.28 16.92 1.55
C TRP A 32 -4.36 16.41 2.98
N TYR A 33 -5.52 16.57 3.61
CA TYR A 33 -5.75 16.10 4.97
C TYR A 33 -6.97 15.19 5.01
N ALA A 34 -6.94 14.17 5.89
CA ALA A 34 -8.02 13.20 6.00
C ALA A 34 -9.38 13.85 6.27
N HIS A 35 -9.42 14.89 7.12
CA HIS A 35 -10.65 15.57 7.49
C HIS A 35 -11.32 16.34 6.35
N ASP A 36 -10.60 16.64 5.25
CA ASP A 36 -11.18 17.30 4.07
C ASP A 36 -12.09 16.37 3.26
N TYR A 37 -12.03 15.05 3.52
CA TYR A 37 -12.71 14.00 2.74
C TYR A 37 -13.66 13.14 3.57
N VAL A 38 -14.05 13.62 4.76
CA VAL A 38 -14.98 12.92 5.64
C VAL A 38 -16.25 13.77 5.77
N PRO A 39 -17.43 13.24 5.41
CA PRO A 39 -18.68 14.00 5.48
C PRO A 39 -19.22 14.03 6.92
N TYR A 40 -18.55 14.76 7.81
CA TYR A 40 -18.84 14.77 9.25
C TYR A 40 -20.30 15.10 9.62
N ASP A 41 -21.02 15.84 8.76
CA ASP A 41 -22.45 16.13 8.94
C ASP A 41 -23.34 14.87 8.93
N GLN A 42 -22.85 13.74 8.39
CA GLN A 42 -23.55 12.45 8.41
C GLN A 42 -23.33 11.67 9.71
N GLY A 43 -22.35 12.09 10.52
CA GLY A 43 -21.99 11.39 11.75
C GLY A 43 -23.07 11.49 12.82
N GLU A 44 -23.33 10.37 13.49
CA GLU A 44 -24.21 10.31 14.65
C GLU A 44 -23.62 9.41 15.74
N ASN A 45 -24.00 9.64 17.00
CA ASN A 45 -23.47 8.89 18.13
C ASN A 45 -23.83 7.39 18.06
N PHE A 46 -22.93 6.53 18.54
CA PHE A 46 -23.24 5.13 18.87
C PHE A 46 -24.03 5.05 20.19
N ALA A 47 -24.61 3.89 20.51
CA ALA A 47 -25.53 3.75 21.65
C ALA A 47 -24.89 4.15 22.98
N PHE A 48 -23.59 3.88 23.16
CA PHE A 48 -22.85 4.25 24.38
C PHE A 48 -22.91 5.75 24.69
N LEU A 49 -22.92 6.61 23.67
CA LEU A 49 -23.04 8.07 23.81
C LEU A 49 -24.45 8.57 23.51
N GLY A 50 -25.46 7.72 23.68
CA GLY A 50 -26.88 8.07 23.59
C GLY A 50 -27.45 8.13 22.17
N GLY A 51 -26.75 7.58 21.18
CA GLY A 51 -27.29 7.43 19.82
C GLY A 51 -27.79 6.01 19.56
N LYS A 52 -27.48 5.48 18.38
CA LYS A 52 -27.85 4.11 17.97
C LYS A 52 -26.65 3.39 17.39
N ASP A 53 -26.55 2.10 17.65
CA ASP A 53 -25.50 1.26 17.08
C ASP A 53 -25.74 1.03 15.59
N TRP A 54 -24.70 0.49 14.95
CA TRP A 54 -24.73 0.15 13.54
C TRP A 54 -25.79 -0.91 13.25
N ASP A 55 -26.43 -0.80 12.08
CA ASP A 55 -27.36 -1.80 11.55
C ASP A 55 -27.10 -1.96 10.04
N PRO A 56 -27.17 -3.17 9.47
CA PRO A 56 -26.93 -3.38 8.04
C PRO A 56 -27.76 -2.50 7.10
N SER A 57 -28.93 -2.01 7.52
CA SER A 57 -29.76 -1.09 6.72
C SER A 57 -29.15 0.30 6.50
N GLN A 58 -28.08 0.64 7.24
CA GLN A 58 -27.37 1.91 7.12
C GLN A 58 -26.39 1.91 5.94
N VAL A 59 -26.00 0.75 5.43
CA VAL A 59 -25.07 0.62 4.30
C VAL A 59 -25.79 0.96 3.00
N THR A 60 -25.23 1.90 2.25
CA THR A 60 -25.79 2.36 0.97
C THR A 60 -24.86 2.10 -0.21
N LEU A 61 -23.56 1.94 0.04
CA LEU A 61 -22.58 1.63 -0.98
C LEU A 61 -22.72 0.18 -1.48
N PRO A 62 -22.40 -0.07 -2.77
CA PRO A 62 -22.32 -1.43 -3.30
C PRO A 62 -21.32 -2.28 -2.52
N LYS A 63 -21.64 -3.58 -2.38
CA LYS A 63 -20.87 -4.51 -1.55
C LYS A 63 -19.42 -4.70 -2.03
N ASP A 64 -19.18 -4.65 -3.34
CA ASP A 64 -17.82 -4.68 -3.91
C ASP A 64 -16.98 -3.46 -3.52
N ILE A 65 -17.62 -2.30 -3.36
CA ILE A 65 -16.96 -1.08 -2.90
C ILE A 65 -16.63 -1.18 -1.41
N THR A 66 -17.57 -1.55 -0.55
CA THR A 66 -17.30 -1.66 0.89
C THR A 66 -16.27 -2.75 1.19
N ASP A 67 -16.31 -3.88 0.49
CA ASP A 67 -15.27 -4.92 0.60
C ASP A 67 -13.88 -4.43 0.20
N ALA A 68 -13.77 -3.67 -0.90
CA ALA A 68 -12.50 -3.08 -1.32
C ALA A 68 -11.97 -2.05 -0.30
N LEU A 69 -12.86 -1.23 0.28
CA LEU A 69 -12.49 -0.27 1.31
C LEU A 69 -12.03 -0.94 2.60
N GLU A 70 -12.69 -2.01 3.03
CA GLU A 70 -12.27 -2.78 4.20
C GLU A 70 -10.93 -3.47 3.98
N ILE A 71 -10.70 -4.09 2.81
CA ILE A 71 -9.39 -4.65 2.45
C ILE A 71 -8.31 -3.56 2.52
N LEU A 72 -8.53 -2.42 1.86
CA LEU A 72 -7.58 -1.33 1.83
C LEU A 72 -7.29 -0.77 3.23
N LEU A 73 -8.34 -0.54 4.05
CA LEU A 73 -8.20 -0.04 5.41
C LEU A 73 -7.38 -1.01 6.28
N ILE A 74 -7.76 -2.30 6.31
CA ILE A 74 -7.10 -3.28 7.17
C ILE A 74 -5.64 -3.47 6.78
N THR A 75 -5.32 -3.43 5.48
CA THR A 75 -3.93 -3.48 5.03
C THR A 75 -3.15 -2.21 5.40
N LYS A 76 -3.71 -1.02 5.18
CA LYS A 76 -3.05 0.25 5.55
C LYS A 76 -2.87 0.39 7.07
N ASP A 77 -3.78 -0.13 7.88
CA ASP A 77 -3.63 -0.16 9.34
C ASP A 77 -2.44 -1.05 9.78
N ASN A 78 -2.03 -2.04 8.99
CA ASN A 78 -0.88 -2.90 9.31
C ASN A 78 0.49 -2.22 9.05
N LEU A 79 0.49 -0.93 8.67
CA LEU A 79 1.68 -0.09 8.46
C LEU A 79 2.77 -0.20 9.54
N PRO A 80 2.47 -0.34 10.86
CA PRO A 80 3.51 -0.52 11.87
C PRO A 80 4.44 -1.71 11.58
N GLY A 81 3.94 -2.76 10.95
CA GLY A 81 4.74 -3.90 10.50
C GLY A 81 5.75 -3.48 9.42
N TYR A 82 5.29 -2.80 8.38
CA TYR A 82 6.12 -2.34 7.27
C TYR A 82 7.15 -1.30 7.71
N HIS A 83 6.74 -0.30 8.51
CA HIS A 83 7.65 0.70 9.07
C HIS A 83 8.81 0.05 9.84
N ARG A 84 8.51 -0.92 10.71
CA ARG A 84 9.51 -1.67 11.47
C ARG A 84 10.51 -2.37 10.55
N GLU A 85 10.02 -3.06 9.52
CA GLU A 85 10.87 -3.77 8.56
C GLU A 85 11.79 -2.82 7.78
N PHE A 86 11.31 -1.64 7.40
CA PHE A 86 12.15 -0.62 6.77
C PHE A 86 13.25 -0.12 7.69
N VAL A 87 12.91 0.18 8.94
CA VAL A 87 13.90 0.63 9.93
C VAL A 87 14.99 -0.43 10.14
N PHE A 88 14.64 -1.71 10.20
CA PHE A 88 15.63 -2.78 10.35
C PHE A 88 16.48 -3.04 9.10
N SER A 89 15.93 -2.84 7.90
CA SER A 89 16.70 -2.99 6.67
C SER A 89 17.60 -1.81 6.34
N PHE A 90 17.22 -0.61 6.74
CA PHE A 90 17.97 0.61 6.46
C PHE A 90 18.36 1.26 7.78
N ILE A 91 18.02 2.53 7.96
CA ILE A 91 18.25 3.30 9.18
C ILE A 91 17.16 4.36 9.31
N LEU A 92 16.83 4.73 10.54
CA LEU A 92 15.96 5.88 10.82
C LEU A 92 16.78 7.16 11.05
N GLU A 93 17.78 7.37 10.20
CA GLU A 93 18.73 8.50 10.26
C GLU A 93 18.99 9.02 8.83
N GLU A 94 19.50 10.24 8.72
CA GLU A 94 19.77 10.90 7.43
C GLU A 94 18.55 10.92 6.48
N LYS A 95 18.74 10.83 5.14
CA LYS A 95 17.60 10.91 4.22
C LYS A 95 16.78 9.63 4.18
N TRP A 96 17.37 8.48 4.48
CA TRP A 96 16.61 7.26 4.70
C TRP A 96 15.56 7.47 5.81
N GLY A 97 15.98 8.03 6.95
CA GLY A 97 15.06 8.35 8.04
C GLY A 97 13.99 9.37 7.64
N ARG A 98 14.36 10.38 6.84
CA ARG A 98 13.39 11.37 6.34
C ARG A 98 12.38 10.77 5.36
N TRP A 99 12.83 9.92 4.43
CA TRP A 99 11.93 9.23 3.51
C TRP A 99 11.01 8.27 4.25
N ILE A 100 11.57 7.37 5.07
CA ILE A 100 10.78 6.38 5.84
C ILE A 100 9.74 7.10 6.70
N GLY A 101 10.12 8.18 7.39
CA GLY A 101 9.19 8.97 8.19
C GLY A 101 8.10 9.64 7.34
N ARG A 102 8.45 10.20 6.18
CA ARG A 102 7.50 10.84 5.26
C ARG A 102 6.51 9.84 4.66
N TRP A 103 7.02 8.75 4.07
CA TRP A 103 6.22 7.67 3.52
C TRP A 103 5.28 7.08 4.58
N THR A 104 5.78 6.82 5.79
CA THR A 104 4.93 6.32 6.90
C THR A 104 3.83 7.31 7.27
N ALA A 105 4.11 8.62 7.27
CA ALA A 105 3.10 9.63 7.59
C ALA A 105 2.00 9.72 6.51
N GLU A 106 2.37 9.60 5.24
CA GLU A 106 1.43 9.56 4.11
C GLU A 106 0.58 8.28 4.15
N GLU A 107 1.20 7.11 4.31
CA GLU A 107 0.50 5.83 4.44
C GLU A 107 -0.48 5.81 5.63
N GLN A 108 -0.09 6.40 6.77
CA GLN A 108 -0.97 6.51 7.93
C GLN A 108 -2.17 7.44 7.64
N LEU A 109 -1.97 8.47 6.81
CA LEU A 109 -3.06 9.35 6.39
C LEU A 109 -4.13 8.58 5.63
N HIS A 110 -3.74 7.60 4.79
CA HIS A 110 -4.68 6.75 4.04
C HIS A 110 -5.57 5.97 5.02
N ALA A 111 -4.98 5.32 6.01
CA ALA A 111 -5.71 4.57 7.04
C ALA A 111 -6.67 5.46 7.85
N ILE A 112 -6.21 6.64 8.28
CA ILE A 112 -7.04 7.59 9.04
C ILE A 112 -8.23 8.06 8.19
N ALA A 113 -8.01 8.41 6.93
CA ALA A 113 -9.06 8.92 6.06
C ALA A 113 -10.11 7.86 5.76
N LEU A 114 -9.69 6.63 5.45
CA LEU A 114 -10.60 5.49 5.23
C LEU A 114 -11.40 5.15 6.49
N ARG A 115 -10.75 5.04 7.65
CA ARG A 115 -11.40 4.75 8.94
C ARG A 115 -12.43 5.81 9.29
N ASN A 116 -12.06 7.08 9.17
CA ASN A 116 -12.96 8.18 9.49
C ASN A 116 -14.14 8.23 8.52
N TYR A 117 -13.92 8.02 7.23
CA TYR A 117 -15.02 7.95 6.26
C TYR A 117 -15.98 6.83 6.65
N LEU A 118 -15.49 5.61 6.80
CA LEU A 118 -16.30 4.41 7.07
C LEU A 118 -17.09 4.49 8.38
N VAL A 119 -16.49 5.03 9.45
CA VAL A 119 -17.18 5.15 10.75
C VAL A 119 -18.22 6.27 10.76
N VAL A 120 -17.96 7.39 10.07
CA VAL A 120 -18.87 8.53 9.99
C VAL A 120 -20.07 8.21 9.10
N THR A 121 -19.85 7.51 7.98
CA THR A 121 -20.91 7.15 7.02
C THR A 121 -21.63 5.86 7.37
N ARG A 122 -21.08 5.05 8.29
CA ARG A 122 -21.67 3.77 8.74
C ARG A 122 -21.84 2.74 7.62
N GLU A 123 -21.00 2.84 6.59
CA GLU A 123 -21.02 1.96 5.41
C GLU A 123 -20.51 0.53 5.68
N VAL A 124 -20.00 0.29 6.89
CA VAL A 124 -19.50 -1.01 7.36
C VAL A 124 -19.74 -1.15 8.86
N ASP A 125 -19.77 -2.38 9.35
CA ASP A 125 -19.78 -2.66 10.78
C ASP A 125 -18.44 -2.21 11.41
N PRO A 126 -18.45 -1.18 12.27
CA PRO A 126 -17.22 -0.68 12.88
C PRO A 126 -16.61 -1.67 13.86
N ASP A 127 -17.41 -2.46 14.58
CA ASP A 127 -16.91 -3.42 15.57
C ASP A 127 -16.21 -4.59 14.88
N ALA A 128 -16.79 -5.10 13.78
CA ALA A 128 -16.16 -6.14 12.97
C ALA A 128 -14.81 -5.69 12.41
N ASN A 129 -14.73 -4.46 11.90
CA ASN A 129 -13.47 -3.90 11.38
C ASN A 129 -12.42 -3.71 12.47
N GLU A 130 -12.80 -3.24 13.66
CA GLU A 130 -11.88 -3.14 14.79
C GLU A 130 -11.36 -4.51 15.23
N ALA A 131 -12.22 -5.52 15.27
CA ALA A 131 -11.84 -6.89 15.62
C ALA A 131 -10.86 -7.51 14.61
N VAL A 132 -11.12 -7.34 13.30
CA VAL A 132 -10.22 -7.85 12.24
C VAL A 132 -8.90 -7.08 12.24
N ARG A 133 -8.92 -5.75 12.39
CA ARG A 133 -7.70 -4.93 12.47
C ARG A 133 -6.75 -5.43 13.55
N VAL A 134 -7.26 -5.65 14.76
CA VAL A 134 -6.44 -6.11 15.89
C VAL A 134 -5.84 -7.48 15.59
N LYS A 135 -6.63 -8.42 15.08
CA LYS A 135 -6.14 -9.76 14.71
C LYS A 135 -5.06 -9.69 13.63
N HIS A 136 -5.30 -8.92 12.57
CA HIS A 136 -4.38 -8.81 11.45
C HIS A 136 -3.06 -8.10 11.86
N MET A 137 -3.14 -7.05 12.66
CA MET A 137 -1.96 -6.37 13.21
C MET A 137 -1.15 -7.28 14.15
N MET A 138 -1.82 -8.12 14.95
CA MET A 138 -1.16 -9.10 15.82
C MET A 138 -0.49 -10.23 15.04
N LYS A 139 -1.10 -10.69 13.93
CA LYS A 139 -0.47 -11.59 12.96
C LYS A 139 0.81 -10.93 12.41
N GLY A 140 0.68 -9.66 12.01
CA GLY A 140 1.77 -8.78 11.62
C GLY A 140 2.41 -9.16 10.29
N TYR A 141 3.15 -8.21 9.72
CA TYR A 141 3.97 -8.43 8.54
C TYR A 141 5.39 -8.85 8.94
N ARG A 142 5.88 -9.99 8.41
CA ARG A 142 7.23 -10.55 8.68
C ARG A 142 7.82 -11.18 7.40
N PRO A 143 8.43 -10.36 6.53
CA PRO A 143 9.12 -10.84 5.34
C PRO A 143 10.50 -11.39 5.72
N ASP A 144 10.51 -12.56 6.36
CA ASP A 144 11.75 -13.19 6.82
C ASP A 144 12.69 -13.44 5.64
N GLY A 145 13.95 -13.01 5.78
CA GLY A 145 15.02 -13.33 4.85
C GLY A 145 15.19 -12.39 3.65
N PHE A 146 14.40 -11.32 3.50
CA PHE A 146 14.60 -10.39 2.38
C PHE A 146 15.93 -9.64 2.51
N THR A 147 16.71 -9.57 1.43
CA THR A 147 17.80 -8.60 1.31
C THR A 147 17.25 -7.17 1.18
N GLN A 148 18.10 -6.16 1.31
CA GLN A 148 17.70 -4.76 1.08
C GLN A 148 17.20 -4.52 -0.36
N ILE A 149 17.84 -5.16 -1.36
CA ILE A 149 17.43 -5.06 -2.76
C ILE A 149 16.06 -5.73 -2.95
N GLU A 150 15.86 -6.93 -2.40
CA GLU A 150 14.55 -7.61 -2.44
C GLU A 150 13.45 -6.79 -1.78
N ARG A 151 13.77 -6.09 -0.68
CA ARG A 151 12.82 -5.21 -0.01
C ARG A 151 12.41 -4.00 -0.85
N LEU A 152 13.37 -3.34 -1.51
CA LEU A 152 13.08 -2.22 -2.41
C LEU A 152 12.29 -2.65 -3.65
N VAL A 153 12.63 -3.81 -4.21
CA VAL A 153 11.89 -4.41 -5.33
C VAL A 153 10.46 -4.77 -4.91
N PHE A 154 10.29 -5.42 -3.75
CA PHE A 154 8.97 -5.74 -3.20
C PHE A 154 8.14 -4.47 -3.06
N MET A 155 8.71 -3.41 -2.52
CA MET A 155 8.00 -2.14 -2.32
C MET A 155 7.61 -1.48 -3.63
N ALA A 156 8.49 -1.44 -4.63
CA ALA A 156 8.11 -0.92 -5.95
C ALA A 156 6.94 -1.69 -6.58
N LEU A 157 6.90 -3.02 -6.43
CA LEU A 157 5.79 -3.85 -6.93
C LEU A 157 4.53 -3.70 -6.09
N ASN A 158 4.67 -3.58 -4.77
CA ASN A 158 3.56 -3.46 -3.83
C ASN A 158 2.86 -2.11 -3.97
N GLU A 159 3.59 -0.99 -4.04
CA GLU A 159 2.97 0.32 -4.28
C GLU A 159 2.28 0.39 -5.63
N ARG A 160 2.86 -0.23 -6.68
CA ARG A 160 2.17 -0.37 -7.96
C ARG A 160 0.87 -1.15 -7.85
N ALA A 161 0.86 -2.23 -7.07
CA ALA A 161 -0.35 -3.01 -6.81
C ALA A 161 -1.43 -2.15 -6.15
N PHE A 162 -1.07 -1.32 -5.17
CA PHE A 162 -1.99 -0.38 -4.54
C PHE A 162 -2.43 0.75 -5.49
N ALA A 163 -1.55 1.28 -6.33
CA ALA A 163 -1.91 2.26 -7.35
C ALA A 163 -2.96 1.69 -8.32
N VAL A 164 -2.78 0.46 -8.81
CA VAL A 164 -3.76 -0.21 -9.68
C VAL A 164 -5.07 -0.50 -8.92
N PHE A 165 -5.00 -1.03 -7.70
CA PHE A 165 -6.17 -1.30 -6.87
C PHE A 165 -7.01 -0.03 -6.67
N THR A 166 -6.37 1.06 -6.25
CA THR A 166 -7.03 2.31 -5.89
C THR A 166 -7.57 3.04 -7.12
N ARG A 167 -6.88 3.01 -8.27
CA ARG A 167 -7.43 3.54 -9.54
C ARG A 167 -8.66 2.77 -10.01
N ASN A 168 -8.60 1.44 -10.00
CA ASN A 168 -9.75 0.62 -10.39
C ASN A 168 -10.93 0.81 -9.42
N LEU A 169 -10.66 1.01 -8.12
CA LEU A 169 -11.68 1.35 -7.14
C LEU A 169 -12.27 2.74 -7.41
N GLU A 170 -11.44 3.77 -7.62
CA GLU A 170 -11.86 5.14 -7.96
C GLU A 170 -12.80 5.14 -9.16
N ASP A 171 -12.50 4.38 -10.20
CA ASP A 171 -13.31 4.30 -11.42
C ASP A 171 -14.72 3.75 -11.17
N ARG A 172 -14.87 2.85 -10.20
CA ARG A 172 -16.15 2.25 -9.84
C ARG A 172 -16.95 3.06 -8.82
N VAL A 173 -16.28 3.84 -7.98
CA VAL A 173 -16.97 4.69 -6.99
C VAL A 173 -17.73 5.81 -7.68
N THR A 174 -19.03 5.90 -7.36
CA THR A 174 -19.93 6.96 -7.83
C THR A 174 -20.19 8.03 -6.77
N GLU A 175 -20.06 7.70 -5.48
CA GLU A 175 -20.21 8.67 -4.40
C GLU A 175 -19.07 9.70 -4.47
N PRO A 176 -19.38 11.00 -4.65
CA PRO A 176 -18.38 11.99 -5.03
C PRO A 176 -17.31 12.26 -3.97
N VAL A 177 -17.61 12.17 -2.67
CA VAL A 177 -16.61 12.39 -1.61
C VAL A 177 -15.62 11.23 -1.59
N LEU A 178 -16.12 10.00 -1.57
CA LEU A 178 -15.31 8.78 -1.61
C LEU A 178 -14.47 8.70 -2.88
N LYS A 179 -15.02 9.05 -4.05
CA LYS A 179 -14.26 9.03 -5.31
C LYS A 179 -13.04 9.95 -5.21
N ARG A 180 -13.21 11.16 -4.66
CA ARG A 180 -12.09 12.09 -4.48
C ARG A 180 -11.10 11.61 -3.41
N LEU A 181 -11.57 10.98 -2.33
CA LEU A 181 -10.73 10.36 -1.30
C LEU A 181 -9.83 9.28 -1.91
N ILE A 182 -10.42 8.33 -2.62
CA ILE A 182 -9.66 7.24 -3.26
C ILE A 182 -8.72 7.78 -4.33
N GLY A 183 -9.12 8.80 -5.09
CA GLY A 183 -8.25 9.47 -6.06
C GLY A 183 -7.07 10.22 -5.42
N ARG A 184 -7.15 10.63 -4.14
CA ARG A 184 -5.99 11.16 -3.39
C ARG A 184 -5.03 10.05 -3.00
N ILE A 185 -5.56 8.98 -2.39
CA ILE A 185 -4.78 7.80 -2.03
C ILE A 185 -4.04 7.26 -3.26
N ALA A 186 -4.74 7.07 -4.39
CA ALA A 186 -4.16 6.56 -5.63
C ALA A 186 -2.95 7.39 -6.13
N LYS A 187 -3.02 8.72 -6.02
CA LYS A 187 -1.91 9.60 -6.40
C LYS A 187 -0.71 9.43 -5.48
N ASP A 188 -0.93 9.21 -4.19
CA ASP A 188 0.15 8.96 -3.24
C ASP A 188 0.81 7.59 -3.52
N GLU A 189 0.02 6.53 -3.77
CA GLU A 189 0.55 5.21 -4.15
C GLU A 189 1.42 5.31 -5.44
N GLU A 190 0.98 6.07 -6.45
CA GLU A 190 1.75 6.31 -7.69
C GLU A 190 3.08 7.02 -7.41
N ARG A 191 3.10 8.00 -6.51
CA ARG A 191 4.30 8.74 -6.12
C ARG A 191 5.26 7.85 -5.30
N HIS A 192 4.73 6.96 -4.46
CA HIS A 192 5.50 5.96 -3.73
C HIS A 192 6.09 4.91 -4.68
N GLU A 193 5.32 4.41 -5.64
CA GLU A 193 5.83 3.52 -6.71
C GLU A 193 6.98 4.19 -7.44
N GLU A 194 6.83 5.46 -7.85
CA GLU A 194 7.87 6.20 -8.56
C GLU A 194 9.16 6.29 -7.73
N PHE A 195 9.04 6.61 -6.44
CA PHE A 195 10.21 6.66 -5.54
C PHE A 195 10.95 5.31 -5.50
N PHE A 196 10.26 4.21 -5.20
CA PHE A 196 10.92 2.90 -5.09
C PHE A 196 11.41 2.38 -6.45
N SER A 197 10.64 2.59 -7.52
CA SER A 197 11.03 2.14 -8.86
C SER A 197 12.24 2.88 -9.43
N ASN A 198 12.44 4.15 -9.07
CA ASN A 198 13.65 4.90 -9.41
C ASN A 198 14.89 4.35 -8.68
N ILE A 199 14.75 3.97 -7.40
CA ILE A 199 15.83 3.29 -6.66
C ILE A 199 16.15 1.94 -7.30
N VAL A 200 15.13 1.15 -7.67
CA VAL A 200 15.35 -0.13 -8.38
C VAL A 200 16.03 0.07 -9.72
N SER A 201 15.72 1.16 -10.45
CA SER A 201 16.38 1.50 -11.71
C SER A 201 17.87 1.77 -11.52
N TYR A 202 18.25 2.51 -10.48
CA TYR A 202 19.66 2.68 -10.11
C TYR A 202 20.33 1.34 -9.78
N LEU A 203 19.67 0.48 -9.00
CA LEU A 203 20.18 -0.85 -8.67
C LEU A 203 20.33 -1.75 -9.90
N LEU A 204 19.50 -1.59 -10.94
CA LEU A 204 19.65 -2.31 -12.20
C LEU A 204 20.89 -1.88 -12.99
N GLU A 205 21.42 -0.68 -12.74
CA GLU A 205 22.67 -0.19 -13.32
C GLU A 205 23.89 -0.63 -12.50
N THR A 206 23.80 -0.67 -11.17
CA THR A 206 24.94 -0.93 -10.28
C THR A 206 25.04 -2.36 -9.74
N HIS A 207 23.91 -3.01 -9.48
CA HIS A 207 23.79 -4.37 -8.89
C HIS A 207 22.95 -5.31 -9.76
N ARG A 208 23.00 -5.13 -11.09
CA ARG A 208 22.09 -5.75 -12.07
C ARG A 208 21.72 -7.20 -11.81
N LYS A 209 22.71 -8.09 -11.63
CA LYS A 209 22.47 -9.53 -11.47
C LYS A 209 21.62 -9.83 -10.23
N GLU A 210 21.93 -9.18 -9.11
CA GLU A 210 21.18 -9.34 -7.86
C GLU A 210 19.79 -8.73 -7.99
N THR A 211 19.67 -7.55 -8.59
CA THR A 211 18.37 -6.87 -8.77
C THR A 211 17.44 -7.64 -9.72
N VAL A 212 17.94 -8.19 -10.83
CA VAL A 212 17.15 -9.04 -11.73
C VAL A 212 16.66 -10.30 -11.02
N ALA A 213 17.52 -10.93 -10.19
CA ALA A 213 17.11 -12.09 -9.38
C ALA A 213 16.04 -11.71 -8.35
N ALA A 214 16.22 -10.59 -7.66
CA ALA A 214 15.25 -10.06 -6.70
C ALA A 214 13.89 -9.77 -7.37
N ILE A 215 13.87 -9.14 -8.54
CA ILE A 215 12.63 -8.92 -9.32
C ILE A 215 11.92 -10.24 -9.59
N GLY A 216 12.63 -11.28 -10.05
CA GLY A 216 12.01 -12.57 -10.34
C GLY A 216 11.43 -13.25 -9.10
N LEU A 217 12.14 -13.19 -7.96
CA LEU A 217 11.68 -13.75 -6.69
C LEU A 217 10.45 -13.01 -6.17
N ARG A 218 10.52 -11.67 -6.08
CA ARG A 218 9.42 -10.86 -5.56
C ARG A 218 8.20 -10.89 -6.48
N ALA A 219 8.39 -10.91 -7.81
CA ALA A 219 7.28 -11.06 -8.77
C ALA A 219 6.51 -12.37 -8.60
N LYS A 220 7.21 -13.47 -8.28
CA LYS A 220 6.59 -14.77 -8.03
C LYS A 220 5.86 -14.84 -6.68
N GLU A 221 6.38 -14.14 -5.68
CA GLU A 221 5.85 -14.17 -4.31
C GLU A 221 4.82 -13.08 -4.00
N LEU A 222 4.64 -12.11 -4.90
CA LEU A 222 3.67 -11.03 -4.74
C LEU A 222 2.26 -11.61 -4.62
N GLN A 223 1.56 -11.22 -3.56
CA GLN A 223 0.23 -11.75 -3.22
C GLN A 223 -0.87 -10.81 -3.71
N ILE A 224 -2.09 -11.34 -3.80
CA ILE A 224 -3.29 -10.51 -4.03
C ILE A 224 -3.52 -9.68 -2.77
N ILE A 225 -3.78 -8.38 -2.94
CA ILE A 225 -4.06 -7.47 -1.82
C ILE A 225 -5.26 -8.01 -1.02
N GLY A 226 -5.07 -8.14 0.30
CA GLY A 226 -6.07 -8.65 1.23
C GLY A 226 -6.13 -10.17 1.38
N SER A 227 -5.36 -10.94 0.59
CA SER A 227 -5.34 -12.41 0.69
C SER A 227 -4.67 -12.95 1.97
N ASP A 228 -3.94 -12.10 2.69
CA ASP A 228 -3.32 -12.40 3.98
C ASP A 228 -4.18 -11.96 5.18
N ILE A 229 -5.38 -11.41 4.94
CA ILE A 229 -6.34 -11.05 5.99
C ILE A 229 -7.24 -12.26 6.27
N ASP A 230 -7.17 -12.82 7.48
CA ASP A 230 -7.93 -14.00 7.86
C ASP A 230 -9.45 -13.70 7.84
N GLY A 231 -10.23 -14.48 7.08
CA GLY A 231 -11.68 -14.32 6.96
C GLY A 231 -12.14 -13.35 5.87
N PHE A 232 -11.23 -12.84 5.03
CA PHE A 232 -11.55 -11.93 3.91
C PHE A 232 -11.61 -12.64 2.55
N GLU A 233 -11.57 -13.97 2.48
CA GLU A 233 -11.56 -14.72 1.22
C GLU A 233 -12.76 -14.40 0.34
N ASP A 234 -13.94 -14.18 0.93
CA ASP A 234 -15.16 -13.81 0.21
C ASP A 234 -15.11 -12.37 -0.30
N LYS A 235 -14.52 -11.45 0.49
CA LYS A 235 -14.31 -10.05 0.10
C LYS A 235 -13.35 -9.96 -1.07
N VAL A 236 -12.22 -10.68 -1.01
CA VAL A 236 -11.22 -10.75 -2.09
C VAL A 236 -11.86 -11.28 -3.38
N ARG A 237 -12.66 -12.34 -3.31
CA ARG A 237 -13.38 -12.85 -4.50
C ARG A 237 -14.38 -11.83 -5.05
N ASN A 238 -15.08 -11.09 -4.19
CA ASN A 238 -16.04 -10.08 -4.63
C ASN A 238 -15.33 -8.90 -5.34
N VAL A 239 -14.21 -8.43 -4.78
CA VAL A 239 -13.34 -7.39 -5.37
C VAL A 239 -12.74 -7.84 -6.71
N GLU A 240 -12.35 -9.10 -6.83
CA GLU A 240 -11.90 -9.71 -8.09
C GLU A 240 -13.02 -9.74 -9.14
N GLN A 241 -14.21 -10.22 -8.78
CA GLN A 241 -15.36 -10.30 -9.70
C GLN A 241 -15.83 -8.92 -10.17
N ALA A 242 -15.66 -7.90 -9.33
CA ALA A 242 -15.90 -6.50 -9.68
C ALA A 242 -14.81 -5.91 -10.60
N GLY A 243 -13.72 -6.63 -10.86
CA GLY A 243 -12.61 -6.16 -11.68
C GLY A 243 -11.76 -5.08 -11.01
N ILE A 244 -11.85 -4.93 -9.69
CA ILE A 244 -11.05 -3.96 -8.94
C ILE A 244 -9.62 -4.48 -8.82
N TYR A 245 -9.45 -5.69 -8.27
CA TYR A 245 -8.14 -6.31 -8.15
C TYR A 245 -8.24 -7.83 -7.96
N GLY A 246 -7.39 -8.56 -8.67
CA GLY A 246 -7.36 -10.02 -8.66
C GLY A 246 -6.13 -10.56 -9.41
N PRO A 247 -6.12 -11.86 -9.77
CA PRO A 247 -4.99 -12.50 -10.44
C PRO A 247 -4.59 -11.82 -11.76
N GLU A 248 -5.54 -11.28 -12.53
CA GLU A 248 -5.25 -10.60 -13.78
C GLU A 248 -4.56 -9.25 -13.55
N GLN A 249 -5.10 -8.43 -12.65
CA GLN A 249 -4.47 -7.14 -12.30
C GLN A 249 -3.09 -7.36 -11.68
N LEU A 250 -2.91 -8.39 -10.85
CA LEU A 250 -1.61 -8.75 -10.29
C LEU A 250 -0.59 -9.14 -11.39
N ARG A 251 -1.00 -9.94 -12.37
CA ARG A 251 -0.15 -10.25 -13.54
C ARG A 251 0.21 -9.00 -14.31
N GLN A 252 -0.76 -8.12 -14.57
CA GLN A 252 -0.53 -6.85 -15.25
C GLN A 252 0.46 -5.96 -14.48
N VAL A 253 0.31 -5.82 -13.16
CA VAL A 253 1.22 -5.06 -12.28
C VAL A 253 2.66 -5.52 -12.50
N VAL A 254 2.90 -6.83 -12.40
CA VAL A 254 4.22 -7.42 -12.56
C VAL A 254 4.75 -7.23 -13.99
N ARG A 255 3.97 -7.60 -15.00
CA ARG A 255 4.35 -7.49 -16.43
C ARG A 255 4.76 -6.07 -16.79
N ASP A 256 3.90 -5.11 -16.47
CA ASP A 256 4.06 -3.73 -16.89
C ASP A 256 5.26 -3.11 -16.16
N ARG A 257 5.49 -3.47 -14.88
CA ARG A 257 6.65 -2.96 -14.12
C ARG A 257 7.97 -3.52 -14.64
N ILE A 258 8.04 -4.82 -14.92
CA ILE A 258 9.21 -5.48 -15.54
C ILE A 258 9.51 -4.87 -16.91
N THR A 259 8.46 -4.62 -17.71
CA THR A 259 8.58 -3.97 -19.02
C THR A 259 9.12 -2.55 -18.89
N ALA A 260 8.58 -1.78 -17.95
CA ALA A 260 9.00 -0.39 -17.73
C ALA A 260 10.43 -0.25 -17.18
N TRP A 261 10.98 -1.27 -16.51
CA TRP A 261 12.40 -1.34 -16.15
C TRP A 261 13.32 -1.78 -17.31
N GLY A 262 12.76 -2.16 -18.47
CA GLY A 262 13.55 -2.58 -19.63
C GLY A 262 14.27 -3.92 -19.44
N VAL A 263 13.75 -4.79 -18.58
CA VAL A 263 14.36 -6.09 -18.22
C VAL A 263 13.50 -7.31 -18.60
N GLY A 264 12.48 -7.12 -19.44
CA GLY A 264 11.58 -8.20 -19.87
C GLY A 264 12.27 -9.33 -20.64
N ASP A 265 13.41 -9.06 -21.29
CA ASP A 265 14.19 -10.07 -22.02
C ASP A 265 15.17 -10.84 -21.13
N GLU A 266 15.33 -10.44 -19.86
CA GLU A 266 16.18 -11.18 -18.92
C GLU A 266 15.61 -12.60 -18.71
N PRO A 267 16.42 -13.67 -18.86
CA PRO A 267 15.93 -15.04 -18.78
C PRO A 267 15.03 -15.38 -17.59
N PRO A 268 15.32 -14.95 -16.33
CA PRO A 268 14.43 -15.25 -15.20
C PRO A 268 13.11 -14.47 -15.22
N LEU A 269 13.01 -13.38 -16.00
CA LEU A 269 11.87 -12.47 -16.00
C LEU A 269 10.92 -12.66 -17.19
N LYS A 270 11.41 -13.28 -18.28
CA LYS A 270 10.65 -13.48 -19.52
C LYS A 270 9.28 -14.11 -19.32
N GLN A 271 9.16 -15.06 -18.38
CA GLN A 271 7.91 -15.76 -18.05
C GLN A 271 6.77 -14.82 -17.61
N PHE A 272 7.10 -13.65 -17.04
CA PHE A 272 6.13 -12.68 -16.55
C PHE A 272 5.66 -11.68 -17.63
N VAL A 273 6.33 -11.65 -18.80
CA VAL A 273 6.02 -10.70 -19.88
C VAL A 273 5.33 -11.37 -21.06
N THR A 274 5.65 -12.65 -21.31
CA THR A 274 5.10 -13.41 -22.43
C THR A 274 3.80 -14.17 -22.10
N SER A 275 3.29 -14.01 -20.87
CA SER A 275 2.08 -14.71 -20.37
C SER A 275 0.83 -13.84 -20.40
#